data_AF-A0A2D8A6U8-F1
#
_entry.id   AF-A0A2D8A6U8-F1
#
_cell.length_a   1.000
_cell.length_b   1.000
_cell.length_c   1.000
_cell.angle_alpha   90.00
_cell.angle_beta   90.00
_cell.angle_gamma   90.00
#
_symmetry.space_group_name_H-M   'P 1'
#
loop_
_entity.id
_entity.type
_entity.pdbx_description
1 polymer ?
#
loop_
_entity_poly.entity_id
_entity_poly.type
_entity_poly.pdbx_seq_one_letter_code
_entity_poly.pdbx_strand_id
1 'polypeptide(L)'
;MLRPAAFSAVWLIPLLVLLSTAHARAQEPVLNGSAVYQQLTRDYYLAGLWLPQPSSDPDYIYDASTSRTMQIVVIAERWSPRKWTAQWQNNIAINNDLNALTEDTRTALATFTSLLKEDLRSGDEIRIEYTPGESISEGGTQGEGTQGTGTRVLLNRETAVQTSDAGLFNLLLNTWIGKLPPSREFRQQILGMGETTLRQQHFSQLFNHPLPAERLSLFSTWQAAEKARQQAEERQRQQQLAAARALELQRQQAEQRAQEQRLREQQEQQEEAARVKQQQEEERQRQEKIQAATDEAERIVLQRDNELRNAQLYAAADQAKTLVGKTSNALGERKTAITLTREQSYYLQLLQWQLQRATAEEVVYPGWARQFSQQGLAQLDFTLQRDQQITNLRVRDSRVGTLLTQELERALKKTVATTPVPEALAGEQWPLTVYYRFTLDNQPQQEEPAPQPPSSIKAAPLNEEQQAQQMEAYQAEQREKILAAIQYPQAARILKKQGPVSAQLTITQDGALQSAEIIRPSPHRELNDALLQAIRDSAPFASFPAGVTTREQPFELTYEFRL
;
A
#
# COMPACT_ATOMS: atom_id res chain seq x y z
N MET A 1 -93.87 38.70 -58.00
CA MET A 1 -95.14 38.23 -58.62
C MET A 1 -95.65 37.05 -57.80
N LEU A 2 -96.96 37.04 -57.53
CA LEU A 2 -97.76 35.97 -56.88
C LEU A 2 -97.67 35.74 -55.35
N ARG A 3 -98.67 36.36 -54.68
CA ARG A 3 -99.66 35.79 -53.73
C ARG A 3 -100.14 34.35 -54.08
N PRO A 4 -101.03 33.67 -53.31
CA PRO A 4 -101.34 33.66 -51.85
C PRO A 4 -101.75 32.24 -51.30
N ALA A 5 -102.26 32.20 -50.05
CA ALA A 5 -103.31 31.30 -49.50
C ALA A 5 -102.95 29.80 -49.24
N ALA A 6 -103.53 29.03 -48.31
CA ALA A 6 -104.40 29.16 -47.12
C ALA A 6 -104.62 27.72 -46.54
N PHE A 7 -105.18 27.61 -45.32
CA PHE A 7 -105.66 26.36 -44.61
C PHE A 7 -104.56 25.38 -44.13
N SER A 8 -104.61 24.66 -43.00
CA SER A 8 -105.59 24.41 -41.93
C SER A 8 -104.92 23.78 -40.69
N ALA A 9 -105.42 24.15 -39.51
CA ALA A 9 -105.49 23.47 -38.19
C ALA A 9 -104.80 22.10 -37.94
N VAL A 10 -103.98 22.04 -36.87
CA VAL A 10 -104.06 21.03 -35.78
C VAL A 10 -103.63 21.68 -34.45
N TRP A 11 -104.40 21.41 -33.40
CA TRP A 11 -104.25 21.78 -31.99
C TRP A 11 -103.01 21.15 -31.32
N LEU A 12 -102.29 21.89 -30.47
CA LEU A 12 -101.68 21.40 -29.21
C LEU A 12 -101.07 22.56 -28.37
N ILE A 13 -101.83 22.92 -27.33
CA ILE A 13 -101.52 23.55 -26.02
C ILE A 13 -100.06 23.97 -25.73
N PRO A 14 -99.86 25.19 -25.20
CA PRO A 14 -98.91 25.39 -24.09
C PRO A 14 -99.63 25.88 -22.82
N LEU A 15 -99.38 25.12 -21.76
CA LEU A 15 -99.72 25.34 -20.36
C LEU A 15 -99.06 26.63 -19.85
N LEU A 16 -99.88 27.62 -19.52
CA LEU A 16 -99.43 28.90 -18.96
C LEU A 16 -99.41 28.79 -17.43
N VAL A 17 -98.26 28.43 -16.87
CA VAL A 17 -98.05 28.45 -15.41
C VAL A 17 -97.45 29.81 -15.03
N LEU A 18 -98.29 30.68 -14.46
CA LEU A 18 -97.86 31.86 -13.71
C LEU A 18 -97.30 31.40 -12.36
N LEU A 19 -95.99 31.23 -12.26
CA LEU A 19 -95.30 31.10 -10.97
C LEU A 19 -95.08 32.50 -10.39
N SER A 20 -95.94 32.90 -9.46
CA SER A 20 -95.67 34.01 -8.55
C SER A 20 -94.55 33.60 -7.59
N THR A 21 -93.31 33.99 -7.86
CA THR A 21 -92.21 33.88 -6.89
C THR A 21 -92.37 34.97 -5.83
N ALA A 22 -93.04 34.62 -4.73
CA ALA A 22 -92.97 35.39 -3.50
C ALA A 22 -91.51 35.36 -2.99
N HIS A 23 -90.73 36.39 -3.32
CA HIS A 23 -89.43 36.59 -2.72
C HIS A 23 -89.66 37.01 -1.27
N ALA A 24 -89.30 36.14 -0.32
CA ALA A 24 -89.22 36.51 1.08
C ALA A 24 -88.22 37.67 1.21
N ARG A 25 -88.74 38.87 1.49
CA ARG A 25 -87.90 40.03 1.77
C ARG A 25 -87.22 39.75 3.12
N ALA A 26 -85.90 39.57 3.11
CA ALA A 26 -85.12 39.49 4.35
C ALA A 26 -85.41 40.75 5.17
N GLN A 27 -85.99 40.58 6.36
CA GLN A 27 -86.20 41.68 7.30
C GLN A 27 -84.83 42.15 7.78
N GLU A 28 -84.61 43.47 7.82
CA GLU A 28 -83.38 44.01 8.40
C GLU A 28 -83.28 43.60 9.87
N PRO A 29 -82.14 43.03 10.31
CA PRO A 29 -82.00 42.55 11.68
C PRO A 29 -82.06 43.72 12.66
N VAL A 30 -82.87 43.58 13.71
CA VAL A 30 -83.04 44.57 14.78
C VAL A 30 -82.26 44.12 16.01
N LEU A 31 -81.67 45.07 16.74
CA LEU A 31 -81.00 44.76 18.01
C LEU A 31 -82.05 44.30 19.04
N ASN A 32 -81.99 43.04 19.42
CA ASN A 32 -82.85 42.48 20.46
C ASN A 32 -82.45 42.98 21.85
N GLY A 33 -81.16 42.90 22.14
CA GLY A 33 -80.59 43.29 23.42
C GLY A 33 -79.08 43.37 23.38
N SER A 34 -78.52 44.06 24.37
CA SER A 34 -77.09 44.36 24.44
C SER A 34 -76.61 44.42 25.88
N ALA A 35 -75.43 43.88 26.16
CA ALA A 35 -74.87 43.80 27.51
C ALA A 35 -73.34 43.86 27.50
N VAL A 36 -72.75 44.37 28.57
CA VAL A 36 -71.29 44.35 28.76
C VAL A 36 -70.89 43.03 29.42
N TYR A 37 -69.97 42.29 28.80
CA TYR A 37 -69.36 41.13 29.42
C TYR A 37 -68.24 41.58 30.36
N GLN A 38 -68.39 41.24 31.64
CA GLN A 38 -67.44 41.56 32.70
C GLN A 38 -66.97 40.30 33.41
N GLN A 39 -65.67 40.21 33.68
CA GLN A 39 -65.08 39.14 34.49
C GLN A 39 -64.06 39.72 35.48
N LEU A 40 -64.23 39.40 36.78
CA LEU A 40 -63.36 39.90 37.87
C LEU A 40 -63.15 41.42 37.79
N THR A 41 -64.26 42.16 37.71
CA THR A 41 -64.37 43.63 37.60
C THR A 41 -63.81 44.27 36.33
N ARG A 42 -63.37 43.47 35.34
CA ARG A 42 -62.87 43.98 34.05
C ARG A 42 -63.86 43.76 32.93
N ASP A 43 -64.09 44.80 32.16
CA ASP A 43 -64.96 44.76 30.98
C ASP A 43 -64.16 44.27 29.77
N TYR A 44 -64.66 43.25 29.08
CA TYR A 44 -63.96 42.66 27.93
C TYR A 44 -64.57 43.09 26.61
N TYR A 45 -65.89 42.98 26.49
CA TYR A 45 -66.60 43.30 25.26
C TYR A 45 -68.02 43.76 25.53
N LEU A 46 -68.54 44.58 24.61
CA LEU A 46 -69.96 44.88 24.47
C LEU A 46 -70.58 43.85 23.52
N ALA A 47 -71.59 43.11 24.00
CA ALA A 47 -72.35 42.15 23.21
C ALA A 47 -73.65 42.76 22.70
N GLY A 48 -74.02 42.39 21.48
CA GLY A 48 -75.33 42.61 20.88
C GLY A 48 -75.87 41.35 20.25
N LEU A 49 -77.14 41.03 20.52
CA LEU A 49 -77.88 39.99 19.82
C LEU A 49 -78.87 40.63 18.85
N TRP A 50 -78.75 40.30 17.57
CA TRP A 50 -79.60 40.82 16.51
C TRP A 50 -80.52 39.72 15.99
N LEU A 51 -81.81 40.04 15.88
CA LEU A 51 -82.88 39.13 15.46
C LEU A 51 -83.77 39.83 14.41
N PRO A 52 -84.46 39.09 13.53
CA PRO A 52 -85.45 39.65 12.60
C PRO A 52 -86.58 40.38 13.31
N GLN A 53 -87.01 39.82 14.44
CA GLN A 53 -88.01 40.41 15.31
C GLN A 53 -87.53 40.35 16.78
N PRO A 54 -87.70 41.43 17.56
CA PRO A 54 -87.41 41.41 18.99
C PRO A 54 -88.22 40.31 19.71
N SER A 55 -87.53 39.49 20.48
CA SER A 55 -88.12 38.40 21.26
C SER A 55 -87.26 38.08 22.47
N SER A 56 -87.93 37.73 23.56
CA SER A 56 -87.29 37.22 24.76
C SER A 56 -87.52 35.71 24.98
N ASP A 57 -88.22 35.07 24.04
CA ASP A 57 -88.56 33.65 24.07
C ASP A 57 -87.39 32.81 23.51
N PRO A 58 -86.74 31.95 24.34
CA PRO A 58 -85.66 31.09 23.87
C PRO A 58 -86.07 30.18 22.71
N ASP A 59 -87.32 29.70 22.64
CA ASP A 59 -87.72 28.75 21.60
C ASP A 59 -87.68 29.40 20.21
N TYR A 60 -88.17 30.64 20.10
CA TYR A 60 -88.02 31.46 18.89
C TYR A 60 -86.56 31.77 18.55
N ILE A 61 -85.74 32.08 19.57
CA ILE A 61 -84.33 32.44 19.39
C ILE A 61 -83.48 31.21 19.02
N TYR A 62 -83.86 29.99 19.38
CA TYR A 62 -83.10 28.80 18.98
C TYR A 62 -83.60 28.17 17.67
N ASP A 63 -84.78 28.58 17.18
CA ASP A 63 -85.39 28.03 15.96
C ASP A 63 -84.47 28.10 14.74
N ALA A 64 -84.33 26.97 14.05
CA ALA A 64 -83.41 26.81 12.92
C ALA A 64 -83.76 27.71 11.72
N SER A 65 -85.00 28.18 11.60
CA SER A 65 -85.46 29.12 10.57
C SER A 65 -85.21 30.59 10.93
N THR A 66 -84.85 30.89 12.17
CA THR A 66 -84.55 32.27 12.62
C THR A 66 -83.11 32.63 12.29
N SER A 67 -82.89 33.66 11.45
CA SER A 67 -81.55 34.25 11.25
C SER A 67 -81.13 35.05 12.47
N ARG A 68 -79.85 34.97 12.83
CA ARG A 68 -79.38 35.46 14.13
C ARG A 68 -77.96 35.97 14.02
N THR A 69 -77.64 37.06 14.71
CA THR A 69 -76.26 37.57 14.75
C THR A 69 -75.84 37.92 16.16
N MET A 70 -74.72 37.35 16.62
CA MET A 70 -74.01 37.81 17.80
C MET A 70 -72.92 38.78 17.36
N GLN A 71 -72.94 40.00 17.88
CA GLN A 71 -71.90 40.99 17.66
C GLN A 71 -71.15 41.23 18.96
N ILE A 72 -69.83 41.15 18.90
CA ILE A 72 -68.91 41.35 20.02
C ILE A 72 -67.99 42.50 19.61
N VAL A 73 -68.10 43.62 20.31
CA VAL A 73 -67.16 44.74 20.16
C VAL A 73 -66.23 44.74 21.37
N VAL A 74 -64.94 44.54 21.12
CA VAL A 74 -63.93 44.50 22.19
C VAL A 74 -63.75 45.90 22.76
N ILE A 75 -63.85 46.02 24.09
CA ILE A 75 -63.63 47.28 24.82
C ILE A 75 -62.43 47.20 25.76
N ALA A 76 -61.92 45.99 26.04
CA ALA A 76 -60.66 45.82 26.76
C ALA A 76 -59.48 46.35 25.94
N GLU A 77 -58.48 46.93 26.62
CA GLU A 77 -57.23 47.37 25.99
C GLU A 77 -56.48 46.20 25.33
N ARG A 78 -56.48 45.03 25.98
CA ARG A 78 -55.82 43.80 25.52
C ARG A 78 -56.57 42.54 25.94
N TRP A 79 -56.91 41.72 24.97
CA TRP A 79 -57.46 40.39 25.19
C TRP A 79 -56.63 39.35 24.41
N SER A 80 -55.66 38.77 25.11
CA SER A 80 -54.66 37.87 24.52
C SER A 80 -55.26 36.54 24.03
N PRO A 81 -54.65 35.87 23.03
CA PRO A 81 -55.09 34.56 22.54
C PRO A 81 -55.32 33.53 23.64
N ARG A 82 -54.39 33.43 24.60
CA ARG A 82 -54.51 32.50 25.73
C ARG A 82 -55.76 32.74 26.59
N LYS A 83 -56.08 34.01 26.86
CA LYS A 83 -57.25 34.40 27.64
C LYS A 83 -58.54 34.16 26.86
N TRP A 84 -58.56 34.53 25.58
CA TRP A 84 -59.66 34.21 24.67
C TRP A 84 -59.99 32.71 24.66
N THR A 85 -58.97 31.87 24.41
CA THR A 85 -59.12 30.41 24.39
C THR A 85 -59.66 29.89 25.72
N ALA A 86 -59.03 30.26 26.84
CA ALA A 86 -59.44 29.80 28.16
C ALA A 86 -60.88 30.22 28.51
N GLN A 87 -61.24 31.47 28.23
CA GLN A 87 -62.57 32.01 28.55
C GLN A 87 -63.67 31.33 27.74
N TRP A 88 -63.51 31.22 26.42
CA TRP A 88 -64.51 30.57 25.58
C TRP A 88 -64.60 29.07 25.85
N GLN A 89 -63.48 28.36 25.99
CA GLN A 89 -63.52 26.92 26.34
C GLN A 89 -64.25 26.68 27.65
N ASN A 90 -63.98 27.49 28.68
CA ASN A 90 -64.65 27.37 29.98
C ASN A 90 -66.16 27.63 29.86
N ASN A 91 -66.56 28.76 29.26
CA ASN A 91 -67.99 29.12 29.14
C ASN A 91 -68.78 28.14 28.28
N ILE A 92 -68.16 27.62 27.21
CA ILE A 92 -68.77 26.64 26.30
C ILE A 92 -68.93 25.28 27.00
N ALA A 93 -67.89 24.79 27.68
CA ALA A 93 -67.94 23.51 28.39
C ALA A 93 -68.97 23.49 29.53
N ILE A 94 -69.21 24.63 30.18
CA ILE A 94 -70.22 24.75 31.25
C ILE A 94 -71.66 24.71 30.69
N ASN A 95 -71.90 25.31 29.51
CA ASN A 95 -73.25 25.53 28.99
C ASN A 95 -73.72 24.50 27.96
N ASN A 96 -72.85 23.61 27.49
CA ASN A 96 -73.11 22.73 26.36
C ASN A 96 -72.65 21.29 26.63
N ASP A 97 -73.31 20.31 25.98
CA ASP A 97 -72.82 18.92 25.94
C ASP A 97 -71.87 18.73 24.76
N LEU A 98 -70.57 18.66 25.05
CA LEU A 98 -69.52 18.54 24.03
C LEU A 98 -69.40 17.13 23.44
N ASN A 99 -70.03 16.13 24.04
CA ASN A 99 -69.99 14.75 23.55
C ASN A 99 -70.94 14.52 22.36
N ALA A 100 -71.98 15.36 22.22
CA ALA A 100 -72.99 15.27 21.19
C ALA A 100 -72.67 16.06 19.90
N LEU A 101 -71.43 16.56 19.74
CA LEU A 101 -71.04 17.40 18.60
C LEU A 101 -70.70 16.59 17.34
N THR A 102 -71.12 17.10 16.18
CA THR A 102 -70.67 16.63 14.87
C THR A 102 -69.18 16.94 14.69
N GLU A 103 -68.50 16.20 13.80
CA GLU A 103 -67.07 16.42 13.54
C GLU A 103 -66.79 17.81 12.95
N ASP A 104 -67.69 18.30 12.09
CA ASP A 104 -67.62 19.65 11.51
C ASP A 104 -67.73 20.73 12.59
N THR A 105 -68.76 20.64 13.46
CA THR A 105 -68.92 21.56 14.59
C THR A 105 -67.75 21.49 15.58
N ARG A 106 -67.21 20.29 15.85
CA ARG A 106 -66.04 20.10 16.74
C ARG A 106 -64.80 20.79 16.17
N THR A 107 -64.53 20.60 14.87
CA THR A 107 -63.40 21.22 14.17
C THR A 107 -63.54 22.75 14.12
N ALA A 108 -64.74 23.23 13.82
CA ALA A 108 -65.05 24.65 13.79
C ALA A 108 -64.92 25.30 15.18
N LEU A 109 -65.36 24.62 16.24
CA LEU A 109 -65.19 25.05 17.64
C LEU A 109 -63.71 25.13 18.04
N ALA A 110 -62.91 24.12 17.68
CA ALA A 110 -61.47 24.14 17.92
C ALA A 110 -60.80 25.30 17.18
N THR A 111 -61.21 25.56 15.94
CA THR A 111 -60.71 26.68 15.12
C THR A 111 -61.10 28.03 15.73
N PHE A 112 -62.35 28.20 16.18
CA PHE A 112 -62.82 29.42 16.86
C PHE A 112 -62.06 29.70 18.16
N THR A 113 -61.91 28.69 19.03
CA THR A 113 -61.24 28.88 20.33
C THR A 113 -59.74 29.12 20.19
N SER A 114 -59.12 28.71 19.07
CA SER A 114 -57.69 28.94 18.76
C SER A 114 -57.45 29.97 17.64
N LEU A 115 -58.49 30.77 17.34
CA LEU A 115 -58.52 31.69 16.20
C LEU A 115 -57.40 32.74 16.26
N LEU A 116 -57.20 33.33 17.43
CA LEU A 116 -56.32 34.49 17.58
C LEU A 116 -54.85 34.09 17.54
N LYS A 117 -54.06 34.82 16.74
CA LYS A 117 -52.58 34.73 16.76
C LYS A 117 -51.92 35.90 17.49
N GLU A 118 -52.67 36.96 17.75
CA GLU A 118 -52.23 38.13 18.52
C GLU A 118 -53.36 38.65 19.42
N ASP A 119 -53.06 39.63 20.29
CA ASP A 119 -54.03 40.24 21.19
C ASP A 119 -55.14 40.99 20.43
N LEU A 120 -56.40 40.74 20.79
CA LEU A 120 -57.49 41.64 20.42
C LEU A 120 -57.37 42.95 21.20
N ARG A 121 -57.69 44.05 20.53
CA ARG A 121 -57.61 45.41 21.08
C ARG A 121 -58.98 46.05 21.10
N SER A 122 -59.11 47.12 21.89
CA SER A 122 -60.32 47.95 21.89
C SER A 122 -60.67 48.36 20.46
N GLY A 123 -61.91 48.07 20.06
CA GLY A 123 -62.44 48.33 18.74
C GLY A 123 -62.36 47.16 17.74
N ASP A 124 -61.70 46.05 18.08
CA ASP A 124 -61.84 44.82 17.29
C ASP A 124 -63.27 44.28 17.40
N GLU A 125 -63.80 43.70 16.32
CA GLU A 125 -65.13 43.10 16.25
C GLU A 125 -65.05 41.62 15.92
N ILE A 126 -65.81 40.82 16.67
CA ILE A 126 -66.15 39.46 16.29
C ILE A 126 -67.65 39.41 16.02
N ARG A 127 -68.01 38.96 14.82
CA ARG A 127 -69.40 38.81 14.40
C ARG A 127 -69.66 37.35 14.10
N ILE A 128 -70.66 36.77 14.74
CA ILE A 128 -71.08 35.40 14.51
C ILE A 128 -72.45 35.49 13.89
N GLU A 129 -72.58 35.07 12.64
CA GLU A 129 -73.80 35.16 11.85
C GLU A 129 -74.32 33.76 11.59
N TYR A 130 -75.59 33.52 11.89
CA TYR A 130 -76.32 32.34 11.43
C TYR A 130 -77.36 32.77 10.41
N THR A 131 -77.22 32.23 9.20
CA THR A 131 -78.20 32.42 8.13
C THR A 131 -78.91 31.09 7.87
N PRO A 132 -80.24 31.03 8.04
CA PRO A 132 -81.02 29.85 7.73
C PRO A 132 -81.04 29.65 6.22
N GLY A 133 -81.08 28.42 5.76
CA GLY A 133 -81.54 28.17 4.39
C GLY A 133 -81.82 26.71 4.11
N GLU A 134 -82.29 26.45 2.90
CA GLU A 134 -82.49 25.10 2.40
C GLU A 134 -81.14 24.51 2.00
N SER A 135 -80.88 23.29 2.47
CA SER A 135 -79.79 22.44 1.98
C SER A 135 -79.92 22.32 0.47
N ILE A 136 -79.12 23.06 -0.29
CA ILE A 136 -79.05 22.88 -1.74
C ILE A 136 -78.39 21.51 -1.95
N SER A 137 -79.17 20.55 -2.41
CA SER A 137 -78.73 19.20 -2.76
C SER A 137 -77.52 19.27 -3.69
N GLU A 138 -76.52 18.43 -3.42
CA GLU A 138 -75.32 18.25 -4.23
C GLU A 138 -75.67 18.11 -5.72
N GLY A 139 -75.41 19.16 -6.51
CA GLY A 139 -75.74 19.14 -7.93
C GLY A 139 -75.85 20.52 -8.57
N GLY A 140 -74.87 21.40 -8.36
CA GLY A 140 -74.86 22.72 -8.98
C GLY A 140 -73.45 23.28 -9.11
N THR A 141 -73.02 23.49 -10.35
CA THR A 141 -71.72 24.00 -10.77
C THR A 141 -71.31 25.28 -10.03
N GLN A 142 -70.05 25.32 -9.58
CA GLN A 142 -69.43 26.47 -8.93
C GLN A 142 -69.48 27.71 -9.84
N GLY A 143 -70.29 28.67 -9.44
CA GLY A 143 -70.33 30.03 -9.99
C GLY A 143 -70.64 31.00 -8.85
N GLU A 144 -69.80 32.02 -8.73
CA GLU A 144 -69.80 33.13 -7.78
C GLU A 144 -71.17 33.49 -7.16
N GLY A 145 -71.26 33.43 -5.83
CA GLY A 145 -72.41 33.92 -5.07
C GLY A 145 -72.86 33.04 -3.90
N THR A 146 -71.94 32.54 -3.08
CA THR A 146 -72.26 31.67 -1.93
C THR A 146 -72.87 32.48 -0.77
N GLN A 147 -74.18 32.75 -0.80
CA GLN A 147 -74.96 32.98 0.42
C GLN A 147 -75.10 31.62 1.12
N GLY A 148 -74.04 31.19 1.80
CA GLY A 148 -73.96 29.87 2.44
C GLY A 148 -74.90 29.80 3.64
N THR A 149 -75.76 28.79 3.64
CA THR A 149 -76.54 28.37 4.81
C THR A 149 -75.58 27.93 5.93
N GLY A 150 -75.83 28.34 7.17
CA GLY A 150 -75.02 27.92 8.33
C GLY A 150 -74.37 29.08 9.10
N THR A 151 -73.39 28.75 9.94
CA THR A 151 -72.73 29.70 10.84
C THR A 151 -71.45 30.27 10.22
N ARG A 152 -71.28 31.60 10.25
CA ARG A 152 -70.04 32.29 9.88
C ARG A 152 -69.51 33.08 11.06
N VAL A 153 -68.23 32.93 11.37
CA VAL A 153 -67.52 33.79 12.33
C VAL A 153 -66.63 34.73 11.54
N LEU A 154 -66.81 36.03 11.75
CA LEU A 154 -66.02 37.07 11.14
C LEU A 154 -65.18 37.77 12.21
N LEU A 155 -63.88 37.95 11.93
CA LEU A 155 -62.99 38.82 12.70
C LEU A 155 -62.73 40.07 11.86
N ASN A 156 -63.17 41.24 12.34
CA ASN A 156 -63.03 42.51 11.62
C ASN A 156 -63.51 42.44 10.15
N ARG A 157 -64.66 41.79 9.90
CA ARG A 157 -65.28 41.50 8.58
C ARG A 157 -64.61 40.42 7.72
N GLU A 158 -63.50 39.84 8.15
CA GLU A 158 -62.91 38.69 7.47
C GLU A 158 -63.51 37.39 7.98
N THR A 159 -63.97 36.51 7.09
CA THR A 159 -64.53 35.21 7.48
C THR A 159 -63.41 34.31 7.99
N ALA A 160 -63.47 33.99 9.28
CA ALA A 160 -62.48 33.19 9.98
C ALA A 160 -62.88 31.72 10.12
N VAL A 161 -64.17 31.46 10.34
CA VAL A 161 -64.75 30.12 10.48
C VAL A 161 -66.07 30.10 9.73
N GLN A 162 -66.36 28.99 9.05
CA GLN A 162 -67.64 28.75 8.39
C GLN A 162 -68.06 27.30 8.61
N THR A 163 -69.32 27.09 8.96
CA THR A 163 -69.93 25.76 9.09
C THR A 163 -71.19 25.68 8.23
N SER A 164 -71.61 24.44 7.96
CA SER A 164 -72.83 24.15 7.19
C SER A 164 -74.12 24.26 8.03
N ASP A 165 -74.02 24.29 9.36
CA ASP A 165 -75.14 24.18 10.29
C ASP A 165 -75.19 25.32 11.34
N ALA A 166 -76.25 25.30 12.17
CA ALA A 166 -76.43 26.19 13.32
C ALA A 166 -75.66 25.73 14.59
N GLY A 167 -74.95 24.59 14.52
CA GLY A 167 -74.37 23.92 15.68
C GLY A 167 -73.38 24.81 16.41
N LEU A 168 -72.42 25.38 15.66
CA LEU A 168 -71.46 26.33 16.22
C LEU A 168 -72.14 27.57 16.80
N PHE A 169 -73.13 28.16 16.09
CA PHE A 169 -73.83 29.34 16.58
C PHE A 169 -74.54 29.06 17.90
N ASN A 170 -75.30 27.96 17.99
CA ASN A 170 -76.04 27.58 19.18
C ASN A 170 -75.11 27.32 20.37
N LEU A 171 -73.95 26.68 20.16
CA LEU A 171 -72.94 26.48 21.19
C LEU A 171 -72.46 27.80 21.80
N LEU A 172 -72.20 28.80 20.96
CA LEU A 172 -71.74 30.12 21.36
C LEU A 172 -72.85 30.94 22.00
N LEU A 173 -74.07 30.90 21.44
CA LEU A 173 -75.24 31.59 21.98
C LEU A 173 -75.65 31.04 23.35
N ASN A 174 -75.52 29.73 23.57
CA ASN A 174 -75.75 29.10 24.87
C ASN A 174 -74.86 29.68 25.98
N THR A 175 -73.69 30.24 25.63
CA THR A 175 -72.85 30.94 26.62
C THR A 175 -73.44 32.27 27.09
N TRP A 176 -74.35 32.88 26.33
CA TRP A 176 -74.98 34.17 26.64
C TRP A 176 -76.35 34.03 27.31
N ILE A 177 -77.18 33.10 26.81
CA ILE A 177 -78.57 32.97 27.27
C ILE A 177 -78.93 31.56 27.80
N GLY A 178 -77.95 30.66 27.89
CA GLY A 178 -78.12 29.29 28.38
C GLY A 178 -78.30 29.18 29.90
N LYS A 179 -77.97 28.01 30.44
CA LYS A 179 -78.19 27.66 31.86
C LYS A 179 -77.35 28.51 32.81
N LEU A 180 -76.09 28.77 32.46
CA LEU A 180 -75.10 29.48 33.26
C LEU A 180 -74.48 30.62 32.41
N PRO A 181 -75.23 31.72 32.19
CA PRO A 181 -74.74 32.90 31.49
C PRO A 181 -73.71 33.66 32.34
N PRO A 182 -73.00 34.66 31.79
CA PRO A 182 -71.97 35.41 32.52
C PRO A 182 -72.49 36.08 33.79
N SER A 183 -73.73 36.60 33.71
CA SER A 183 -74.52 37.02 34.86
C SER A 183 -76.01 36.96 34.52
N ARG A 184 -76.88 36.95 35.53
CA ARG A 184 -78.35 37.04 35.34
C ARG A 184 -78.72 38.33 34.61
N GLU A 185 -78.08 39.43 34.97
CA GLU A 185 -78.31 40.75 34.37
C GLU A 185 -77.87 40.78 32.90
N PHE A 186 -76.71 40.21 32.58
CA PHE A 186 -76.24 40.06 31.19
C PHE A 186 -77.30 39.34 30.33
N ARG A 187 -77.82 38.21 30.82
CA ARG A 187 -78.86 37.45 30.11
C ARG A 187 -80.14 38.28 29.91
N GLN A 188 -80.61 38.97 30.94
CA GLN A 188 -81.81 39.82 30.85
C GLN A 188 -81.64 40.96 29.84
N GLN A 189 -80.47 41.60 29.84
CA GLN A 189 -80.16 42.69 28.91
C GLN A 189 -80.05 42.19 27.45
N ILE A 190 -79.46 41.01 27.21
CA ILE A 190 -79.39 40.38 25.88
C ILE A 190 -80.77 39.91 25.37
N LEU A 191 -81.66 39.46 26.26
CA LEU A 191 -83.05 39.12 25.93
C LEU A 191 -83.98 40.34 25.80
N GLY A 192 -83.43 41.56 25.89
CA GLY A 192 -84.20 42.79 25.72
C GLY A 192 -85.09 43.16 26.91
N MET A 193 -84.80 42.64 28.12
CA MET A 193 -85.59 42.86 29.35
C MET A 193 -85.02 43.95 30.29
N GLY A 194 -84.10 44.81 29.84
CA GLY A 194 -83.40 45.84 30.66
C GLY A 194 -83.80 47.31 30.44
N GLU A 195 -83.13 48.24 31.12
CA GLU A 195 -83.35 49.69 31.06
C GLU A 195 -83.20 50.27 29.62
N THR A 196 -84.13 51.13 29.21
CA THR A 196 -84.23 51.64 27.84
C THR A 196 -83.10 52.61 27.45
N THR A 197 -82.62 53.44 28.36
CA THR A 197 -81.56 54.46 28.15
C THR A 197 -80.20 53.82 27.87
N LEU A 198 -79.77 52.89 28.73
CA LEU A 198 -78.54 52.10 28.55
C LEU A 198 -78.57 51.30 27.24
N ARG A 199 -79.73 50.73 26.89
CA ARG A 199 -79.93 50.02 25.63
C ARG A 199 -79.74 50.94 24.40
N GLN A 200 -80.25 52.17 24.44
CA GLN A 200 -80.05 53.15 23.36
C GLN A 200 -78.58 53.56 23.21
N GLN A 201 -77.84 53.69 24.33
CA GLN A 201 -76.40 53.97 24.32
C GLN A 201 -75.62 52.81 23.67
N HIS A 202 -75.86 51.58 24.13
CA HIS A 202 -75.22 50.38 23.56
C HIS A 202 -75.59 50.17 22.09
N PHE A 203 -76.84 50.42 21.69
CA PHE A 203 -77.27 50.37 20.30
C PHE A 203 -76.43 51.28 19.42
N SER A 204 -76.23 52.53 19.85
CA SER A 204 -75.44 53.51 19.09
C SER A 204 -73.98 53.07 18.93
N GLN A 205 -73.40 52.45 19.96
CA GLN A 205 -72.04 51.93 19.95
C GLN A 205 -71.88 50.69 19.05
N LEU A 206 -72.85 49.77 19.06
CA LEU A 206 -72.82 48.54 18.26
C LEU A 206 -73.16 48.79 16.78
N PHE A 207 -74.18 49.61 16.50
CA PHE A 207 -74.66 49.86 15.14
C PHE A 207 -73.67 50.68 14.31
N ASN A 208 -73.07 51.71 14.91
CA ASN A 208 -72.12 52.61 14.23
C ASN A 208 -70.65 52.29 14.56
N HIS A 209 -70.35 51.07 15.01
CA HIS A 209 -69.00 50.68 15.46
C HIS A 209 -67.96 50.85 14.32
N PRO A 210 -66.99 51.77 14.44
CA PRO A 210 -65.94 51.92 13.44
C PRO A 210 -64.87 50.83 13.62
N LEU A 211 -64.56 50.12 12.54
CA LEU A 211 -63.45 49.15 12.55
C LEU A 211 -62.12 49.84 12.25
N PRO A 212 -61.04 49.55 12.99
CA PRO A 212 -59.72 50.08 12.69
C PRO A 212 -59.26 49.63 11.30
N ALA A 213 -58.99 50.58 10.39
CA ALA A 213 -58.65 50.28 8.99
C ALA A 213 -57.42 49.36 8.86
N GLU A 214 -56.42 49.52 9.74
CA GLU A 214 -55.21 48.70 9.80
C GLU A 214 -55.46 47.24 10.20
N ARG A 215 -56.64 46.94 10.77
CA ARG A 215 -56.98 45.61 11.33
C ARG A 215 -58.05 44.88 10.52
N LEU A 216 -58.46 45.43 9.38
CA LEU A 216 -59.42 44.80 8.46
C LEU A 216 -58.85 43.60 7.70
N SER A 217 -57.53 43.50 7.56
CA SER A 217 -56.85 42.39 6.87
C SER A 217 -56.05 41.50 7.83
N LEU A 218 -56.44 41.51 9.12
CA LEU A 218 -55.66 40.88 10.18
C LEU A 218 -55.63 39.35 10.02
N PHE A 219 -56.79 38.74 9.78
CA PHE A 219 -56.90 37.29 9.66
C PHE A 219 -56.24 36.78 8.38
N SER A 220 -56.46 37.46 7.24
CA SER A 220 -55.78 37.10 5.98
C SER A 220 -54.26 37.24 6.08
N THR A 221 -53.76 38.24 6.82
CA THR A 221 -52.32 38.38 7.10
C THR A 221 -51.77 37.18 7.89
N TRP A 222 -52.48 36.73 8.93
CA TRP A 222 -52.08 35.52 9.66
C TRP A 222 -52.09 34.28 8.78
N GLN A 223 -53.12 34.10 7.94
CA GLN A 223 -53.19 32.97 7.00
C GLN A 223 -52.06 33.00 5.97
N ALA A 224 -51.75 34.18 5.42
CA ALA A 224 -50.66 34.35 4.46
C ALA A 224 -49.30 34.05 5.10
N ALA A 225 -49.06 34.51 6.33
CA ALA A 225 -47.84 34.24 7.09
C ALA A 225 -47.67 32.74 7.38
N GLU A 226 -48.74 32.07 7.82
CA GLU A 226 -48.72 30.63 8.10
C GLU A 226 -48.45 29.82 6.82
N LYS A 227 -49.13 30.15 5.71
CA LYS A 227 -48.90 29.49 4.41
C LYS A 227 -47.46 29.71 3.93
N ALA A 228 -46.92 30.93 4.06
CA ALA A 228 -45.55 31.24 3.68
C ALA A 228 -44.54 30.44 4.53
N ARG A 229 -44.79 30.30 5.83
CA ARG A 229 -43.97 29.48 6.73
C ARG A 229 -43.99 28.01 6.33
N GLN A 230 -45.16 27.43 6.10
CA GLN A 230 -45.29 26.02 5.67
C GLN A 230 -44.56 25.79 4.34
N GLN A 231 -44.72 26.68 3.37
CA GLN A 231 -44.01 26.61 2.09
C GLN A 231 -42.49 26.80 2.25
N ALA A 232 -42.02 27.57 3.23
CA ALA A 232 -40.60 27.72 3.51
C ALA A 232 -40.02 26.45 4.15
N GLU A 233 -40.71 25.88 5.14
CA GLU A 233 -40.34 24.62 5.79
C GLU A 233 -40.32 23.45 4.79
N GLU A 234 -41.32 23.36 3.91
CA GLU A 234 -41.35 22.35 2.85
C GLU A 234 -40.19 22.52 1.86
N ARG A 235 -39.91 23.75 1.42
CA ARG A 235 -38.76 24.05 0.56
C ARG A 235 -37.44 23.67 1.23
N GLN A 236 -37.26 24.00 2.50
CA GLN A 236 -36.06 23.61 3.26
C GLN A 236 -35.94 22.08 3.35
N ARG A 237 -37.04 21.37 3.65
CA ARG A 237 -37.04 19.91 3.68
C ARG A 237 -36.68 19.29 2.33
N GLN A 238 -37.23 19.82 1.24
CA GLN A 238 -36.90 19.37 -0.12
C GLN A 238 -35.43 19.64 -0.46
N GLN A 239 -34.89 20.80 -0.09
CA GLN A 239 -33.48 21.13 -0.28
C GLN A 239 -32.56 20.21 0.52
N GLN A 240 -32.89 19.90 1.78
CA GLN A 240 -32.13 18.96 2.61
C GLN A 240 -32.14 17.54 2.02
N LEU A 241 -33.31 17.07 1.56
CA LEU A 241 -33.43 15.77 0.90
C LEU A 241 -32.63 15.72 -0.40
N ALA A 242 -32.67 16.78 -1.21
CA ALA A 242 -31.88 16.87 -2.44
C ALA A 242 -30.37 16.88 -2.15
N ALA A 243 -29.93 17.65 -1.15
CA ALA A 243 -28.53 17.69 -0.73
C ALA A 243 -28.04 16.33 -0.19
N ALA A 244 -28.86 15.64 0.61
CA ALA A 244 -28.55 14.31 1.12
C ALA A 244 -28.39 13.29 -0.03
N ARG A 245 -29.32 13.28 -0.99
CA ARG A 245 -29.24 12.41 -2.18
C ARG A 245 -28.00 12.72 -3.04
N ALA A 246 -27.67 13.99 -3.22
CA ALA A 246 -26.48 14.39 -3.98
C ALA A 246 -25.19 13.92 -3.30
N LEU A 247 -25.10 14.03 -1.97
CA LEU A 247 -23.97 13.54 -1.20
C LEU A 247 -23.84 12.01 -1.27
N GLU A 248 -24.95 11.29 -1.19
CA GLU A 248 -24.98 9.83 -1.31
C GLU A 248 -24.51 9.36 -2.69
N LEU A 249 -25.00 10.00 -3.76
CA LEU A 249 -24.56 9.72 -5.13
C LEU A 249 -23.05 9.98 -5.31
N GLN A 250 -22.55 11.08 -4.72
CA GLN A 250 -21.12 11.40 -4.77
C GLN A 250 -20.27 10.35 -4.04
N ARG A 251 -20.74 9.83 -2.89
CA ARG A 251 -20.07 8.74 -2.16
C ARG A 251 -20.03 7.46 -2.98
N GLN A 252 -21.16 7.06 -3.57
CA GLN A 252 -21.24 5.86 -4.42
C GLN A 252 -20.29 5.97 -5.63
N GLN A 253 -20.25 7.12 -6.29
CA GLN A 253 -19.32 7.36 -7.41
C GLN A 253 -17.85 7.31 -6.96
N ALA A 254 -17.52 7.88 -5.79
CA ALA A 254 -16.18 7.82 -5.25
C ALA A 254 -15.75 6.38 -4.90
N GLU A 255 -16.65 5.59 -4.31
CA GLU A 255 -16.43 4.17 -4.02
C GLU A 255 -16.23 3.34 -5.29
N GLN A 256 -17.05 3.55 -6.33
CA GLN A 256 -16.88 2.88 -7.62
C GLN A 256 -15.53 3.21 -8.25
N ARG A 257 -15.13 4.48 -8.29
CA ARG A 257 -13.81 4.90 -8.81
C ARG A 257 -12.67 4.27 -8.02
N ALA A 258 -12.78 4.21 -6.70
CA ALA A 258 -11.77 3.57 -5.84
C ALA A 258 -11.71 2.04 -6.02
N GLN A 259 -12.83 1.39 -6.34
CA GLN A 259 -12.84 -0.04 -6.70
C GLN A 259 -12.20 -0.28 -8.06
N GLU A 260 -12.54 0.52 -9.07
CA GLU A 260 -11.93 0.44 -10.41
C GLU A 260 -10.41 0.67 -10.36
N GLN A 261 -9.95 1.65 -9.59
CA GLN A 261 -8.52 1.91 -9.40
C GLN A 261 -7.80 0.73 -8.75
N ARG A 262 -8.34 0.17 -7.65
CA ARG A 262 -7.77 -1.01 -7.00
C ARG A 262 -7.68 -2.21 -7.94
N LEU A 263 -8.70 -2.42 -8.78
CA LEU A 263 -8.69 -3.51 -9.77
C LEU A 263 -7.59 -3.31 -10.82
N ARG A 264 -7.41 -2.08 -11.32
CA ARG A 264 -6.33 -1.76 -12.26
C ARG A 264 -4.95 -1.93 -11.64
N GLU A 265 -4.73 -1.41 -10.44
CA GLU A 265 -3.47 -1.59 -9.71
C GLU A 265 -3.16 -3.07 -9.48
N GLN A 266 -4.17 -3.88 -9.13
CA GLN A 266 -4.00 -5.32 -8.96
C GLN A 266 -3.65 -6.03 -10.28
N GLN A 267 -4.25 -5.62 -11.40
CA GLN A 267 -3.91 -6.15 -12.73
C GLN A 267 -2.48 -5.78 -13.13
N GLU A 268 -2.07 -4.52 -12.95
CA GLU A 268 -0.71 -4.06 -13.22
C GLU A 268 0.32 -4.82 -12.39
N GLN A 269 0.06 -5.03 -11.09
CA GLN A 269 0.92 -5.84 -10.22
C GLN A 269 1.02 -7.30 -10.68
N GLN A 270 -0.09 -7.90 -11.13
CA GLN A 270 -0.07 -9.27 -11.65
C GLN A 270 0.71 -9.37 -12.96
N GLU A 271 0.56 -8.41 -13.87
CA GLU A 271 1.32 -8.34 -15.12
C GLU A 271 2.82 -8.14 -14.85
N GLU A 272 3.19 -7.23 -13.94
CA GLU A 272 4.58 -7.00 -13.56
C GLU A 272 5.18 -8.24 -12.89
N ALA A 273 4.47 -8.87 -11.96
CA ALA A 273 4.91 -10.12 -11.33
C ALA A 273 5.09 -11.25 -12.34
N ALA A 274 4.21 -11.34 -13.35
CA ALA A 274 4.35 -12.31 -14.44
C ALA A 274 5.59 -12.03 -15.30
N ARG A 275 5.85 -10.76 -15.64
CA ARG A 275 7.07 -10.34 -16.37
C ARG A 275 8.34 -10.66 -15.60
N VAL A 276 8.39 -10.35 -14.30
CA VAL A 276 9.55 -10.65 -13.45
C VAL A 276 9.79 -12.16 -13.37
N LYS A 277 8.75 -12.97 -13.19
CA LYS A 277 8.88 -14.44 -13.21
C LYS A 277 9.40 -14.96 -14.54
N GLN A 278 8.93 -14.41 -15.66
CA GLN A 278 9.41 -14.80 -16.98
C GLN A 278 10.90 -14.47 -17.15
N GLN A 279 11.33 -13.27 -16.75
CA GLN A 279 12.74 -12.87 -16.80
C GLN A 279 13.62 -13.76 -15.92
N GLN A 280 13.17 -14.10 -14.71
CA GLN A 280 13.90 -15.01 -13.82
C GLN A 280 14.05 -16.41 -14.42
N GLU A 281 13.02 -16.93 -15.07
CA GLU A 281 13.07 -18.24 -15.74
C GLU A 281 14.01 -18.22 -16.95
N GLU A 282 13.97 -17.17 -17.77
CA GLU A 282 14.91 -16.98 -18.90
C GLU A 282 16.37 -16.89 -18.41
N GLU A 283 16.61 -16.15 -17.32
CA GLU A 283 17.94 -16.04 -16.73
C GLU A 283 18.42 -17.36 -16.14
N ARG A 284 17.54 -18.09 -15.45
CA ARG A 284 17.83 -19.44 -14.95
C ARG A 284 18.21 -20.39 -16.09
N GLN A 285 17.42 -20.44 -17.16
CA GLN A 285 17.72 -21.28 -18.33
C GLN A 285 19.06 -20.89 -18.97
N ARG A 286 19.38 -19.59 -19.01
CA ARG A 286 20.68 -19.12 -19.50
C ARG A 286 21.82 -19.59 -18.61
N GLN A 287 21.68 -19.49 -17.29
CA GLN A 287 22.67 -19.99 -16.33
C GLN A 287 22.85 -21.50 -16.43
N GLU A 288 21.76 -22.26 -16.53
CA GLU A 288 21.80 -23.72 -16.71
C GLU A 288 22.55 -24.10 -18.01
N LYS A 289 22.34 -23.37 -19.12
CA LYS A 289 23.10 -23.56 -20.37
C LYS A 289 24.58 -23.26 -20.22
N ILE A 290 24.95 -22.17 -19.51
CA ILE A 290 26.35 -21.82 -19.25
C ILE A 290 27.01 -22.90 -18.40
N GLN A 291 26.31 -23.37 -17.35
CA GLN A 291 26.82 -24.43 -16.48
C GLN A 291 27.00 -25.73 -17.27
N ALA A 292 26.01 -26.15 -18.05
CA ALA A 292 26.11 -27.35 -18.87
C ALA A 292 27.28 -27.31 -19.87
N ALA A 293 27.51 -26.16 -20.51
CA ALA A 293 28.66 -25.97 -21.40
C ALA A 293 30.01 -26.02 -20.66
N THR A 294 30.05 -25.51 -19.42
CA THR A 294 31.24 -25.55 -18.56
C THR A 294 31.54 -27.00 -18.14
N ASP A 295 30.53 -27.72 -17.66
CA ASP A 295 30.63 -29.12 -17.25
C ASP A 295 31.06 -30.02 -18.42
N GLU A 296 30.54 -29.78 -19.62
CA GLU A 296 30.95 -30.49 -20.83
C GLU A 296 32.43 -30.25 -21.16
N ALA A 297 32.88 -28.99 -21.10
CA ALA A 297 34.29 -28.64 -21.34
C ALA A 297 35.23 -29.31 -20.32
N GLU A 298 34.86 -29.35 -19.04
CA GLU A 298 35.64 -30.03 -18.00
C GLU A 298 35.73 -31.54 -18.23
N ARG A 299 34.62 -32.18 -18.64
CA ARG A 299 34.62 -33.60 -19.00
C ARG A 299 35.56 -33.90 -20.17
N ILE A 300 35.57 -33.06 -21.20
CA ILE A 300 36.48 -33.21 -22.35
C ILE A 300 37.94 -33.11 -21.92
N VAL A 301 38.29 -32.14 -21.05
CA VAL A 301 39.66 -32.00 -20.53
C VAL A 301 40.06 -33.23 -19.71
N LEU A 302 39.21 -33.68 -18.78
CA LEU A 302 39.49 -34.85 -17.95
C LEU A 302 39.66 -36.14 -18.77
N GLN A 303 38.84 -36.31 -19.82
CA GLN A 303 38.98 -37.45 -20.72
C GLN A 303 40.33 -37.43 -21.44
N ARG A 304 40.77 -36.28 -21.94
CA ARG A 304 42.08 -36.12 -22.60
C ARG A 304 43.24 -36.40 -21.65
N ASP A 305 43.16 -35.95 -20.40
CA ASP A 305 44.16 -36.25 -19.37
C ASP A 305 44.32 -37.76 -19.18
N ASN A 306 43.19 -38.48 -19.08
CA ASN A 306 43.20 -39.94 -18.93
C ASN A 306 43.73 -40.64 -20.19
N GLU A 307 43.36 -40.19 -21.39
CA GLU A 307 43.86 -40.72 -22.66
C GLU A 307 45.38 -40.58 -22.79
N LEU A 308 45.93 -39.39 -22.50
CA LEU A 308 47.38 -39.17 -22.54
C LEU A 308 48.10 -40.06 -21.52
N ARG A 309 47.62 -40.09 -20.27
CA ARG A 309 48.23 -40.90 -19.21
C ARG A 309 48.27 -42.38 -19.58
N ASN A 310 47.18 -42.89 -20.15
CA ASN A 310 47.12 -44.26 -20.63
C ASN A 310 48.09 -44.49 -21.80
N ALA A 311 48.14 -43.57 -22.78
CA ALA A 311 49.06 -43.65 -23.91
C ALA A 311 50.53 -43.69 -23.48
N GLN A 312 50.92 -42.89 -22.49
CA GLN A 312 52.27 -42.89 -21.90
C GLN A 312 52.60 -44.22 -21.23
N LEU A 313 51.67 -44.77 -20.45
CA LEU A 313 51.84 -46.08 -19.80
C LEU A 313 51.98 -47.22 -20.82
N TYR A 314 51.17 -47.22 -21.87
CA TYR A 314 51.26 -48.22 -22.94
C TYR A 314 52.54 -48.09 -23.75
N ALA A 315 52.97 -46.86 -24.08
CA ALA A 315 54.23 -46.62 -24.79
C ALA A 315 55.44 -47.16 -24.00
N ALA A 316 55.52 -46.83 -22.71
CA ALA A 316 56.60 -47.32 -21.84
C ALA A 316 56.59 -48.86 -21.71
N ALA A 317 55.41 -49.48 -21.60
CA ALA A 317 55.28 -50.93 -21.52
C ALA A 317 55.64 -51.65 -22.82
N ASP A 318 55.28 -51.09 -23.98
CA ASP A 318 55.61 -51.68 -25.28
C ASP A 318 57.10 -51.56 -25.60
N GLN A 319 57.69 -50.40 -25.30
CA GLN A 319 59.13 -50.16 -25.42
C GLN A 319 59.92 -51.11 -24.53
N ALA A 320 59.46 -51.35 -23.29
CA ALA A 320 60.07 -52.32 -22.39
C ALA A 320 60.10 -53.76 -22.95
N LYS A 321 59.09 -54.19 -23.72
CA LYS A 321 59.07 -55.53 -24.35
C LYS A 321 60.23 -55.72 -25.33
N THR A 322 60.62 -54.67 -26.06
CA THR A 322 61.71 -54.74 -27.06
C THR A 322 63.10 -54.93 -26.43
N LEU A 323 63.22 -54.63 -25.14
CA LEU A 323 64.46 -54.69 -24.34
C LEU A 323 64.62 -56.01 -23.55
N VAL A 324 63.53 -56.80 -23.43
CA VAL A 324 63.54 -58.09 -22.72
C VAL A 324 64.53 -59.04 -23.38
N GLY A 325 65.50 -59.56 -22.61
CA GLY A 325 66.54 -60.48 -23.08
C GLY A 325 67.76 -59.82 -23.73
N LYS A 326 67.73 -58.50 -23.99
CA LYS A 326 68.85 -57.72 -24.54
C LYS A 326 69.59 -56.88 -23.50
N THR A 327 69.04 -56.78 -22.28
CA THR A 327 69.54 -55.92 -21.22
C THR A 327 69.70 -56.69 -19.90
N SER A 328 70.83 -56.47 -19.22
CA SER A 328 71.13 -57.05 -17.91
C SER A 328 71.22 -55.96 -16.85
N ASN A 329 70.96 -56.30 -15.60
CA ASN A 329 71.22 -55.44 -14.45
C ASN A 329 72.74 -55.30 -14.21
N ALA A 330 73.13 -54.44 -13.26
CA ALA A 330 74.53 -54.21 -12.89
C ALA A 330 75.29 -55.47 -12.39
N LEU A 331 74.58 -56.58 -12.15
CA LEU A 331 75.10 -57.88 -11.71
C LEU A 331 75.10 -58.93 -12.83
N GLY A 332 74.76 -58.54 -14.07
CA GLY A 332 74.74 -59.43 -15.24
C GLY A 332 73.44 -60.22 -15.46
N GLU A 333 72.46 -60.13 -14.56
CA GLU A 333 71.19 -60.85 -14.64
C GLU A 333 70.20 -60.15 -15.59
N ARG A 334 69.44 -60.93 -16.37
CA ARG A 334 68.45 -60.39 -17.29
C ARG A 334 67.36 -59.62 -16.54
N LYS A 335 67.10 -58.38 -16.97
CA LYS A 335 66.03 -57.55 -16.39
C LYS A 335 64.65 -58.14 -16.72
N THR A 336 63.72 -58.10 -15.76
CA THR A 336 62.34 -58.56 -15.97
C THR A 336 61.53 -57.49 -16.70
N ALA A 337 60.45 -57.89 -17.39
CA ALA A 337 59.57 -56.97 -18.10
C ALA A 337 59.02 -55.86 -17.18
N ILE A 338 58.64 -56.19 -15.93
CA ILE A 338 58.13 -55.21 -14.96
C ILE A 338 59.20 -54.19 -14.58
N THR A 339 60.46 -54.63 -14.37
CA THR A 339 61.56 -53.70 -14.08
C THR A 339 61.87 -52.79 -15.25
N LEU A 340 61.87 -53.32 -16.48
CA LEU A 340 62.07 -52.52 -17.70
C LEU A 340 60.94 -51.51 -17.91
N THR A 341 59.68 -51.88 -17.68
CA THR A 341 58.55 -50.93 -17.77
C THR A 341 58.70 -49.78 -16.78
N ARG A 342 59.16 -50.04 -15.55
CA ARG A 342 59.41 -48.98 -14.56
C ARG A 342 60.57 -48.06 -14.98
N GLU A 343 61.65 -48.63 -15.52
CA GLU A 343 62.78 -47.85 -16.04
C GLU A 343 62.38 -46.98 -17.23
N GLN A 344 61.65 -47.54 -18.20
CA GLN A 344 61.17 -46.79 -19.37
C GLN A 344 60.16 -45.71 -18.97
N SER A 345 59.28 -45.99 -18.00
CA SER A 345 58.37 -44.97 -17.45
C SER A 345 59.15 -43.83 -16.77
N TYR A 346 60.22 -44.15 -16.04
CA TYR A 346 61.09 -43.15 -15.43
C TYR A 346 61.80 -42.28 -16.48
N TYR A 347 62.42 -42.87 -17.50
CA TYR A 347 63.09 -42.09 -18.55
C TYR A 347 62.10 -41.21 -19.34
N LEU A 348 60.87 -41.69 -19.56
CA LEU A 348 59.82 -40.90 -20.18
C LEU A 348 59.41 -39.71 -19.31
N GLN A 349 59.22 -39.93 -18.00
CA GLN A 349 58.94 -38.86 -17.04
C GLN A 349 60.10 -37.86 -16.93
N LEU A 350 61.34 -38.35 -16.98
CA LEU A 350 62.54 -37.50 -16.96
C LEU A 350 62.60 -36.60 -18.19
N LEU A 351 62.36 -37.17 -19.38
CA LEU A 351 62.27 -36.40 -20.62
C LEU A 351 61.16 -35.36 -20.57
N GLN A 352 59.98 -35.73 -20.07
CA GLN A 352 58.86 -34.80 -19.89
C GLN A 352 59.24 -33.67 -18.92
N TRP A 353 59.87 -33.99 -17.78
CA TRP A 353 60.30 -33.00 -16.80
C TRP A 353 61.36 -32.04 -17.37
N GLN A 354 62.35 -32.57 -18.10
CA GLN A 354 63.37 -31.76 -18.79
C GLN A 354 62.74 -30.80 -19.80
N LEU A 355 61.82 -31.31 -20.63
CA LEU A 355 61.11 -30.50 -21.62
C LEU A 355 60.20 -29.47 -20.98
N GLN A 356 59.47 -29.84 -19.92
CA GLN A 356 58.60 -28.93 -19.17
C GLN A 356 59.39 -27.76 -18.61
N ARG A 357 60.51 -28.04 -17.95
CA ARG A 357 61.39 -27.02 -17.38
C ARG A 357 62.01 -26.13 -18.46
N ALA A 358 62.63 -26.73 -19.48
CA ALA A 358 63.25 -25.98 -20.57
C ALA A 358 62.23 -25.10 -21.29
N THR A 359 61.03 -25.64 -21.53
CA THR A 359 59.93 -24.89 -22.15
C THR A 359 59.49 -23.74 -21.27
N ALA A 360 59.34 -23.95 -19.96
CA ALA A 360 58.98 -22.88 -19.04
C ALA A 360 60.04 -21.75 -18.99
N GLU A 361 61.33 -22.07 -19.08
CA GLU A 361 62.42 -21.09 -19.14
C GLU A 361 62.42 -20.29 -20.47
N GLU A 362 61.92 -20.88 -21.56
CA GLU A 362 61.86 -20.25 -22.89
C GLU A 362 60.54 -19.48 -23.16
N VAL A 363 59.48 -19.74 -22.37
CA VAL A 363 58.18 -19.06 -22.52
C VAL A 363 58.32 -17.59 -22.16
N VAL A 364 57.82 -16.73 -23.05
CA VAL A 364 57.73 -15.29 -22.84
C VAL A 364 56.26 -14.90 -22.89
N TYR A 365 55.82 -14.10 -21.92
CA TYR A 365 54.45 -13.62 -21.89
C TYR A 365 54.19 -12.66 -23.07
N PRO A 366 53.24 -12.95 -23.97
CA PRO A 366 53.00 -12.12 -25.16
C PRO A 366 52.44 -10.74 -24.79
N GLY A 367 52.98 -9.68 -25.40
CA GLY A 367 52.56 -8.30 -25.11
C GLY A 367 51.06 -8.06 -25.36
N TRP A 368 50.53 -8.59 -26.47
CA TRP A 368 49.09 -8.51 -26.78
C TRP A 368 48.23 -9.30 -25.78
N ALA A 369 48.68 -10.46 -25.33
CA ALA A 369 47.96 -11.22 -24.31
C ALA A 369 47.87 -10.44 -22.98
N ARG A 370 48.92 -9.69 -22.59
CA ARG A 370 48.86 -8.78 -21.43
C ARG A 370 47.87 -7.63 -21.63
N GLN A 371 47.87 -7.01 -22.82
CA GLN A 371 46.96 -5.91 -23.13
C GLN A 371 45.48 -6.33 -23.10
N PHE A 372 45.19 -7.57 -23.52
CA PHE A 372 43.85 -8.15 -23.42
C PHE A 372 43.59 -8.87 -22.08
N SER A 373 44.49 -8.75 -21.10
CA SER A 373 44.37 -9.39 -19.78
C SER A 373 44.13 -10.91 -19.85
N GLN A 374 44.65 -11.57 -20.89
CA GLN A 374 44.53 -13.01 -21.08
C GLN A 374 45.49 -13.71 -20.15
N GLN A 375 44.98 -14.60 -19.30
CA GLN A 375 45.72 -15.42 -18.35
C GLN A 375 45.11 -16.82 -18.32
N GLY A 376 45.85 -17.81 -17.81
CA GLY A 376 45.35 -19.18 -17.71
C GLY A 376 46.43 -20.24 -17.92
N LEU A 377 46.04 -21.51 -17.76
CA LEU A 377 46.91 -22.67 -17.90
C LEU A 377 46.89 -23.17 -19.35
N ALA A 378 47.89 -22.81 -20.14
CA ALA A 378 48.04 -23.36 -21.48
C ALA A 378 48.65 -24.76 -21.40
N GLN A 379 48.09 -25.71 -22.16
CA GLN A 379 48.52 -27.11 -22.18
C GLN A 379 48.57 -27.61 -23.62
N LEU A 380 49.68 -28.26 -23.99
CA LEU A 380 49.90 -28.82 -25.32
C LEU A 380 50.24 -30.30 -25.23
N ASP A 381 49.52 -31.09 -25.99
CA ASP A 381 49.75 -32.51 -26.15
C ASP A 381 50.40 -32.77 -27.50
N PHE A 382 51.43 -33.60 -27.52
CA PHE A 382 52.19 -33.88 -28.73
C PHE A 382 52.88 -35.23 -28.69
N THR A 383 53.39 -35.66 -29.83
CA THR A 383 54.22 -36.85 -29.96
C THR A 383 55.61 -36.43 -30.42
N LEU A 384 56.61 -36.68 -29.58
CA LEU A 384 58.02 -36.42 -29.88
C LEU A 384 58.63 -37.63 -30.56
N GLN A 385 59.29 -37.42 -31.70
CA GLN A 385 60.08 -38.44 -32.38
C GLN A 385 61.54 -38.43 -31.90
N ARG A 386 62.25 -39.56 -32.07
CA ARG A 386 63.67 -39.71 -31.68
C ARG A 386 64.60 -38.77 -32.43
N ASP A 387 64.22 -38.34 -33.63
CA ASP A 387 64.89 -37.31 -34.43
C ASP A 387 64.57 -35.87 -33.99
N GLN A 388 63.88 -35.71 -32.85
CA GLN A 388 63.45 -34.44 -32.26
C GLN A 388 62.40 -33.68 -33.09
N GLN A 389 61.64 -34.39 -33.94
CA GLN A 389 60.46 -33.81 -34.61
C GLN A 389 59.19 -33.94 -33.75
N ILE A 390 58.33 -32.92 -33.79
CA ILE A 390 57.03 -32.91 -33.10
C ILE A 390 55.92 -33.27 -34.09
N THR A 391 55.09 -34.25 -33.74
CA THR A 391 53.88 -34.62 -34.48
C THR A 391 52.65 -34.61 -33.58
N ASN A 392 51.45 -34.59 -34.15
CA ASN A 392 50.18 -34.62 -33.41
C ASN A 392 50.01 -33.51 -32.35
N LEU A 393 50.58 -32.32 -32.56
CA LEU A 393 50.45 -31.20 -31.65
C LEU A 393 48.99 -30.74 -31.54
N ARG A 394 48.45 -30.70 -30.33
CA ARG A 394 47.07 -30.31 -30.03
C ARG A 394 46.99 -29.46 -28.76
N VAL A 395 46.12 -28.46 -28.79
CA VAL A 395 45.76 -27.67 -27.61
C VAL A 395 44.75 -28.44 -26.77
N ARG A 396 45.04 -28.60 -25.47
CA ARG A 396 44.18 -29.37 -24.55
C ARG A 396 42.96 -28.58 -24.10
N ASP A 397 43.14 -27.33 -23.69
CA ASP A 397 42.06 -26.43 -23.27
C ASP A 397 41.90 -25.28 -24.28
N SER A 398 40.81 -25.31 -25.05
CA SER A 398 40.49 -24.28 -26.05
C SER A 398 39.92 -22.99 -25.45
N ARG A 399 39.66 -22.95 -24.13
CA ARG A 399 39.22 -21.73 -23.42
C ARG A 399 40.38 -20.75 -23.19
N VAL A 400 41.61 -21.25 -23.26
CA VAL A 400 42.82 -20.44 -23.14
C VAL A 400 43.03 -19.65 -24.43
N GLY A 401 43.35 -18.36 -24.29
CA GLY A 401 43.55 -17.46 -25.42
C GLY A 401 44.56 -18.02 -26.43
N THR A 402 44.25 -17.90 -27.72
CA THR A 402 45.06 -18.43 -28.82
C THR A 402 46.50 -17.88 -28.83
N LEU A 403 46.68 -16.65 -28.37
CA LEU A 403 47.99 -16.02 -28.22
C LEU A 403 48.87 -16.75 -27.20
N LEU A 404 48.28 -17.19 -26.08
CA LEU A 404 49.01 -17.90 -25.03
C LEU A 404 49.41 -19.31 -25.48
N THR A 405 48.52 -20.00 -26.19
CA THR A 405 48.79 -21.36 -26.68
C THR A 405 49.79 -21.37 -27.83
N GLN A 406 49.76 -20.37 -28.72
CA GLN A 406 50.78 -20.17 -29.77
C GLN A 406 52.17 -19.92 -29.20
N GLU A 407 52.26 -19.23 -28.07
CA GLU A 407 53.55 -18.88 -27.47
C GLU A 407 54.16 -20.02 -26.68
N LEU A 408 53.31 -20.84 -26.05
CA LEU A 408 53.72 -22.14 -25.53
C LEU A 408 54.21 -23.07 -26.67
N GLU A 409 53.53 -23.07 -27.82
CA GLU A 409 53.94 -23.85 -29.00
C GLU A 409 55.29 -23.39 -29.56
N ARG A 410 55.51 -22.08 -29.67
CA ARG A 410 56.79 -21.50 -30.09
C ARG A 410 57.92 -21.94 -29.16
N ALA A 411 57.72 -21.81 -27.84
CA ALA A 411 58.71 -22.18 -26.84
C ALA A 411 59.05 -23.68 -26.91
N LEU A 412 58.02 -24.54 -26.99
CA LEU A 412 58.18 -25.99 -27.10
C LEU A 412 58.99 -26.40 -28.34
N LYS A 413 58.69 -25.82 -29.51
CA LYS A 413 59.42 -26.14 -30.76
C LYS A 413 60.91 -25.84 -30.65
N LYS A 414 61.26 -24.76 -29.94
CA LYS A 414 62.65 -24.38 -29.72
C LYS A 414 63.35 -25.30 -28.73
N THR A 415 62.67 -25.69 -27.64
CA THR A 415 63.27 -26.50 -26.57
C THR A 415 63.42 -27.97 -26.94
N VAL A 416 62.52 -28.50 -27.77
CA VAL A 416 62.62 -29.86 -28.30
C VAL A 416 63.91 -30.04 -29.11
N ALA A 417 64.32 -29.03 -29.89
CA ALA A 417 65.56 -29.09 -30.70
C ALA A 417 66.85 -29.06 -29.86
N THR A 418 66.77 -28.69 -28.59
CA THR A 418 67.93 -28.56 -27.69
C THR A 418 67.95 -29.58 -26.57
N THR A 419 66.85 -30.31 -26.34
CA THR A 419 66.71 -31.25 -25.22
C THR A 419 67.11 -32.66 -25.69
N PRO A 420 68.19 -33.25 -25.16
CA PRO A 420 68.62 -34.57 -25.57
C PRO A 420 67.63 -35.63 -25.08
N VAL A 421 67.19 -36.51 -25.99
CA VAL A 421 66.41 -37.70 -25.62
C VAL A 421 67.34 -38.70 -24.93
N PRO A 422 67.01 -39.20 -23.72
CA PRO A 422 67.84 -40.18 -23.03
C PRO A 422 68.12 -41.41 -23.88
N GLU A 423 69.38 -41.78 -24.06
CA GLU A 423 69.76 -42.92 -24.91
C GLU A 423 69.15 -44.25 -24.43
N ALA A 424 68.95 -44.37 -23.11
CA ALA A 424 68.34 -45.52 -22.46
C ALA A 424 66.80 -45.60 -22.61
N LEU A 425 66.14 -44.53 -23.06
CA LEU A 425 64.73 -44.54 -23.42
C LEU A 425 64.61 -45.25 -24.77
N ALA A 426 63.82 -46.30 -24.87
CA ALA A 426 63.64 -47.09 -26.09
C ALA A 426 62.47 -46.59 -26.94
N GLY A 427 62.43 -46.96 -28.22
CA GLY A 427 61.37 -46.59 -29.17
C GLY A 427 61.68 -45.35 -30.00
N GLU A 428 60.88 -45.11 -31.05
CA GLU A 428 61.11 -44.01 -32.01
C GLU A 428 60.23 -42.79 -31.75
N GLN A 429 59.21 -42.91 -30.90
CA GLN A 429 58.28 -41.83 -30.61
C GLN A 429 57.64 -41.97 -29.23
N TRP A 430 57.32 -40.84 -28.60
CA TRP A 430 56.75 -40.77 -27.26
C TRP A 430 55.66 -39.71 -27.15
N PRO A 431 54.48 -40.04 -26.61
CA PRO A 431 53.45 -39.06 -26.30
C PRO A 431 53.85 -38.24 -25.07
N LEU A 432 53.88 -36.93 -25.20
CA LEU A 432 54.33 -35.99 -24.17
C LEU A 432 53.34 -34.83 -24.03
N THR A 433 53.45 -34.13 -22.92
CA THR A 433 52.69 -32.91 -22.64
C THR A 433 53.57 -31.88 -21.99
N VAL A 434 53.32 -30.62 -22.32
CA VAL A 434 53.89 -29.47 -21.62
C VAL A 434 52.77 -28.51 -21.25
N TYR A 435 52.96 -27.80 -20.16
CA TYR A 435 52.02 -26.81 -19.70
C TYR A 435 52.71 -25.55 -19.23
N TYR A 436 52.00 -24.43 -19.24
CA TYR A 436 52.50 -23.19 -18.68
C TYR A 436 51.35 -22.35 -18.14
N ARG A 437 51.45 -21.89 -16.90
CA ARG A 437 50.46 -21.00 -16.30
C ARG A 437 50.84 -19.55 -16.54
N PHE A 438 50.13 -18.87 -17.42
CA PHE A 438 50.27 -17.43 -17.63
C PHE A 438 49.50 -16.68 -16.55
N THR A 439 50.18 -15.88 -15.74
CA THR A 439 49.56 -14.98 -14.75
C THR A 439 50.06 -13.54 -14.92
N LEU A 440 49.17 -12.57 -14.74
CA LEU A 440 49.48 -11.14 -14.95
C LEU A 440 50.45 -10.59 -13.91
N ASP A 441 50.51 -11.20 -12.73
CA ASP A 441 51.37 -10.85 -11.60
C ASP A 441 52.75 -11.51 -11.66
N ASN A 442 53.06 -12.22 -12.76
CA ASN A 442 54.37 -12.80 -13.04
C ASN A 442 54.85 -13.77 -11.93
N GLN A 443 53.92 -14.54 -11.36
CA GLN A 443 54.24 -15.56 -10.36
C GLN A 443 55.21 -16.58 -10.95
N PRO A 444 56.22 -17.02 -10.19
CA PRO A 444 57.09 -18.12 -10.61
C PRO A 444 56.25 -19.36 -10.95
N GLN A 445 56.62 -20.08 -12.01
CA GLN A 445 56.07 -21.42 -12.22
C GLN A 445 56.45 -22.29 -11.02
N GLN A 446 55.50 -23.07 -10.52
CA GLN A 446 55.83 -24.10 -9.53
C GLN A 446 56.66 -25.18 -10.24
N GLU A 447 57.91 -25.33 -9.83
CA GLU A 447 58.79 -26.38 -10.36
C GLU A 447 58.32 -27.74 -9.83
N GLU A 448 57.97 -28.65 -10.74
CA GLU A 448 57.71 -30.03 -10.35
C GLU A 448 59.02 -30.69 -9.89
N PRO A 449 59.00 -31.48 -8.81
CA PRO A 449 60.18 -32.20 -8.37
C PRO A 449 60.62 -33.17 -9.46
N ALA A 450 61.93 -33.26 -9.69
CA ALA A 450 62.48 -34.22 -10.65
C ALA A 450 62.01 -35.65 -10.31
N PRO A 451 61.65 -36.46 -11.31
CA PRO A 451 61.24 -37.83 -11.06
C PRO A 451 62.38 -38.61 -10.38
N GLN A 452 62.04 -39.45 -9.41
CA GLN A 452 63.03 -40.25 -8.70
C GLN A 452 63.33 -41.54 -9.46
N PRO A 453 64.60 -41.91 -9.63
CA PRO A 453 64.96 -43.15 -10.30
C PRO A 453 64.43 -44.36 -9.50
N PRO A 454 63.82 -45.36 -10.16
CA PRO A 454 63.43 -46.60 -9.50
C PRO A 454 64.68 -47.33 -8.99
N SER A 455 64.52 -48.14 -7.93
CA SER A 455 65.61 -48.86 -7.27
C SER A 455 66.42 -49.82 -8.17
N SER A 456 65.92 -50.14 -9.37
CA SER A 456 66.65 -50.90 -10.40
C SER A 456 67.72 -50.08 -11.12
N ILE A 457 67.63 -48.74 -11.05
CA ILE A 457 68.63 -47.77 -11.51
C ILE A 457 69.43 -47.32 -10.27
N LYS A 458 70.40 -48.13 -9.84
CA LYS A 458 71.29 -47.73 -8.72
C LYS A 458 72.26 -46.65 -9.19
N ALA A 459 72.26 -45.49 -8.53
CA ALA A 459 73.37 -44.55 -8.59
C ALA A 459 74.57 -45.18 -7.86
N ALA A 460 75.76 -45.12 -8.47
CA ALA A 460 76.99 -45.60 -7.82
C ALA A 460 77.26 -44.78 -6.54
N PRO A 461 77.66 -45.39 -5.42
CA PRO A 461 78.07 -44.64 -4.23
C PRO A 461 79.27 -43.74 -4.59
N LEU A 462 79.21 -42.47 -4.18
CA LEU A 462 80.31 -41.52 -4.34
C LEU A 462 81.56 -42.07 -3.65
N ASN A 463 82.72 -41.96 -4.29
CA ASN A 463 84.00 -42.33 -3.66
C ASN A 463 84.28 -41.40 -2.47
N GLU A 464 85.10 -41.82 -1.49
CA GLU A 464 85.42 -41.02 -0.28
C GLU A 464 85.83 -39.57 -0.61
N GLU A 465 86.56 -39.39 -1.70
CA GLU A 465 87.02 -38.08 -2.20
C GLU A 465 85.86 -37.18 -2.68
N GLN A 466 84.85 -37.76 -3.32
CA GLN A 466 83.69 -37.03 -3.83
C GLN A 466 82.66 -36.75 -2.73
N GLN A 467 82.55 -37.65 -1.75
CA GLN A 467 81.76 -37.41 -0.54
C GLN A 467 82.35 -36.24 0.25
N ALA A 468 83.68 -36.15 0.36
CA ALA A 468 84.36 -35.03 0.99
C ALA A 468 84.08 -33.71 0.26
N GLN A 469 84.16 -33.69 -1.08
CA GLN A 469 83.88 -32.49 -1.88
C GLN A 469 82.43 -32.01 -1.75
N GLN A 470 81.45 -32.91 -1.79
CA GLN A 470 80.05 -32.53 -1.61
C GLN A 470 79.76 -32.05 -0.18
N MET A 471 80.39 -32.66 0.82
CA MET A 471 80.26 -32.23 2.20
C MET A 471 80.92 -30.86 2.43
N GLU A 472 82.04 -30.59 1.77
CA GLU A 472 82.70 -29.28 1.81
C GLU A 472 81.86 -28.20 1.14
N ALA A 473 81.25 -28.48 -0.02
CA ALA A 473 80.32 -27.57 -0.69
C ALA A 473 79.08 -27.29 0.18
N TYR A 474 78.50 -28.33 0.79
CA TYR A 474 77.40 -28.19 1.74
C TYR A 474 77.79 -27.32 2.95
N GLN A 475 78.95 -27.56 3.55
CA GLN A 475 79.45 -26.75 4.66
C GLN A 475 79.69 -25.30 4.26
N ALA A 476 80.16 -25.04 3.03
CA ALA A 476 80.35 -23.69 2.51
C ALA A 476 79.02 -22.94 2.36
N GLU A 477 77.99 -23.59 1.82
CA GLU A 477 76.65 -23.01 1.67
C GLU A 477 76.02 -22.70 3.05
N GLN A 478 76.08 -23.65 3.99
CA GLN A 478 75.54 -23.41 5.34
C GLN A 478 76.36 -22.35 6.08
N ARG A 479 77.68 -22.28 5.89
CA ARG A 479 78.54 -21.21 6.40
C ARG A 479 78.07 -19.85 5.89
N GLU A 480 77.86 -19.71 4.59
CA GLU A 480 77.40 -18.46 3.98
C GLU A 480 76.05 -18.02 4.53
N LYS A 481 75.10 -18.96 4.66
CA LYS A 481 73.78 -18.72 5.26
C LYS A 481 73.88 -18.19 6.70
N ILE A 482 74.72 -18.82 7.54
CA ILE A 482 74.92 -18.37 8.93
C ILE A 482 75.59 -17.00 8.96
N LEU A 483 76.62 -16.78 8.14
CA LEU A 483 77.34 -15.49 8.06
C LEU A 483 76.41 -14.34 7.63
N ALA A 484 75.51 -14.59 6.67
CA ALA A 484 74.51 -13.61 6.23
C ALA A 484 73.49 -13.26 7.33
N ALA A 485 73.24 -14.19 8.27
CA ALA A 485 72.35 -13.99 9.41
C ALA A 485 73.03 -13.28 10.60
N ILE A 486 74.37 -13.16 10.61
CA ILE A 486 75.08 -12.49 11.71
C ILE A 486 74.77 -10.99 11.71
N GLN A 487 74.20 -10.52 12.82
CA GLN A 487 73.98 -9.11 13.08
C GLN A 487 74.92 -8.60 14.16
N TYR A 488 75.57 -7.46 13.91
CA TYR A 488 76.44 -6.83 14.90
C TYR A 488 75.59 -6.29 16.07
N PRO A 489 75.80 -6.75 17.32
CA PRO A 489 75.03 -6.26 18.45
C PRO A 489 75.18 -4.76 18.64
N GLN A 490 74.06 -4.06 18.85
CA GLN A 490 74.06 -2.60 19.03
C GLN A 490 74.94 -2.15 20.20
N ALA A 491 74.92 -2.90 21.31
CA ALA A 491 75.79 -2.64 22.48
C ALA A 491 77.29 -2.80 22.15
N ALA A 492 77.65 -3.78 21.31
CA ALA A 492 79.03 -3.99 20.87
C ALA A 492 79.49 -2.92 19.88
N ARG A 493 78.59 -2.42 19.03
CA ARG A 493 78.84 -1.34 18.08
C ARG A 493 79.12 0.01 18.77
N ILE A 494 78.31 0.36 19.77
CA ILE A 494 78.49 1.61 20.55
C ILE A 494 79.83 1.60 21.30
N LEU A 495 80.19 0.46 21.89
CA LEU A 495 81.41 0.29 22.69
C LEU A 495 82.65 -0.07 21.85
N LYS A 496 82.53 -0.05 20.52
CA LYS A 496 83.58 -0.42 19.56
C LYS A 496 84.27 -1.75 19.86
N LYS A 497 83.53 -2.72 20.40
CA LYS A 497 84.01 -4.06 20.77
C LYS A 497 84.22 -4.88 19.51
N GLN A 498 85.41 -5.43 19.29
CA GLN A 498 85.76 -6.25 18.13
C GLN A 498 86.48 -7.52 18.58
N GLY A 499 86.52 -8.54 17.72
CA GLY A 499 87.33 -9.73 17.96
C GLY A 499 86.78 -11.00 17.30
N PRO A 500 87.61 -12.04 17.17
CA PRO A 500 87.19 -13.32 16.64
C PRO A 500 86.36 -14.11 17.65
N VAL A 501 85.34 -14.81 17.15
CA VAL A 501 84.55 -15.80 17.87
C VAL A 501 84.48 -17.05 17.03
N SER A 502 84.77 -18.21 17.63
CA SER A 502 84.60 -19.50 16.97
C SER A 502 83.57 -20.34 17.69
N ALA A 503 82.65 -20.91 16.93
CA ALA A 503 81.59 -21.81 17.39
C ALA A 503 81.69 -23.16 16.66
N GLN A 504 81.41 -24.23 17.38
CA GLN A 504 81.19 -25.56 16.81
C GLN A 504 79.70 -25.86 16.83
N LEU A 505 79.17 -26.33 15.72
CA LEU A 505 77.80 -26.82 15.63
C LEU A 505 77.75 -28.20 15.00
N THR A 506 76.78 -29.02 15.42
CA THR A 506 76.56 -30.36 14.88
C THR A 506 75.20 -30.39 14.18
N ILE A 507 75.20 -30.71 12.89
CA ILE A 507 74.00 -30.82 12.07
C ILE A 507 73.74 -32.30 11.80
N THR A 508 72.50 -32.74 11.96
CA THR A 508 72.04 -34.09 11.65
C THR A 508 71.74 -34.25 10.15
N GLN A 509 71.67 -35.48 9.66
CA GLN A 509 71.42 -35.79 8.24
C GLN A 509 70.14 -35.13 7.67
N ASP A 510 69.11 -34.96 8.49
CA ASP A 510 67.84 -34.31 8.17
C ASP A 510 67.90 -32.77 8.19
N GLY A 511 69.03 -32.18 8.62
CA GLY A 511 69.25 -30.74 8.65
C GLY A 511 68.93 -30.08 9.99
N ALA A 512 68.68 -30.85 11.06
CA ALA A 512 68.41 -30.31 12.38
C ALA A 512 69.70 -29.92 13.12
N LEU A 513 69.63 -28.84 13.91
CA LEU A 513 70.73 -28.41 14.76
C LEU A 513 70.70 -29.21 16.07
N GLN A 514 71.70 -30.08 16.27
CA GLN A 514 71.80 -30.91 17.47
C GLN A 514 72.44 -30.15 18.63
N SER A 515 73.52 -29.41 18.36
CA SER A 515 74.22 -28.59 19.35
C SER A 515 74.92 -27.40 18.69
N ALA A 516 75.11 -26.32 19.46
CA ALA A 516 75.91 -25.16 19.08
C ALA A 516 76.61 -24.61 20.32
N GLU A 517 77.94 -24.65 20.32
CA GLU A 517 78.78 -24.26 21.46
C GLU A 517 79.93 -23.35 21.01
N ILE A 518 80.30 -22.37 21.86
CA ILE A 518 81.46 -21.52 21.61
C ILE A 518 82.72 -22.25 22.05
N ILE A 519 83.57 -22.57 21.09
CA ILE A 519 84.87 -23.21 21.32
C ILE A 519 86.00 -22.20 21.55
N ARG A 520 85.85 -20.98 21.02
CA ARG A 520 86.78 -19.87 21.26
C ARG A 520 86.00 -18.58 21.55
N PRO A 521 85.77 -18.24 22.83
CA PRO A 521 85.03 -17.06 23.19
C PRO A 521 85.86 -15.79 22.98
N SER A 522 85.21 -14.74 22.48
CA SER A 522 85.72 -13.37 22.55
C SER A 522 85.65 -12.86 24.00
N PRO A 523 86.53 -11.93 24.42
CA PRO A 523 86.41 -11.21 25.69
C PRO A 523 85.08 -10.47 25.88
N HIS A 524 84.33 -10.30 24.80
CA HIS A 524 83.05 -9.63 24.76
C HIS A 524 81.91 -10.63 24.62
N ARG A 525 81.16 -10.83 25.70
CA ARG A 525 80.01 -11.73 25.75
C ARG A 525 79.00 -11.45 24.64
N GLU A 526 78.78 -10.18 24.29
CA GLU A 526 77.80 -9.80 23.28
C GLU A 526 78.12 -10.36 21.90
N LEU A 527 79.40 -10.50 21.56
CA LEU A 527 79.84 -11.07 20.29
C LEU A 527 79.64 -12.59 20.26
N ASN A 528 79.85 -13.25 21.40
CA ASN A 528 79.62 -14.70 21.56
C ASN A 528 78.12 -15.02 21.42
N ASP A 529 77.27 -14.23 22.08
CA ASP A 529 75.81 -14.40 22.04
C ASP A 529 75.25 -14.13 20.63
N ALA A 530 75.80 -13.15 19.89
CA ALA A 530 75.39 -12.88 18.51
C ALA A 530 75.68 -14.04 17.55
N LEU A 531 76.85 -14.68 17.67
CA LEU A 531 77.19 -15.82 16.82
C LEU A 531 76.29 -17.03 17.11
N LEU A 532 76.04 -17.33 18.39
CA LEU A 532 75.12 -18.42 18.76
C LEU A 532 73.68 -18.16 18.30
N GLN A 533 73.22 -16.90 18.38
CA GLN A 533 71.89 -16.52 17.93
C GLN A 533 71.76 -16.67 16.41
N ALA A 534 72.76 -16.22 15.63
CA ALA A 534 72.76 -16.38 14.17
C ALA A 534 72.73 -17.85 13.75
N ILE A 535 73.43 -18.74 14.46
CA ILE A 535 73.40 -20.19 14.21
C ILE A 535 72.00 -20.76 14.49
N ARG A 536 71.36 -20.36 15.58
CA ARG A 536 70.00 -20.83 15.93
C ARG A 536 68.94 -20.32 14.97
N ASP A 537 69.02 -19.04 14.58
CA ASP A 537 68.08 -18.42 13.65
C ASP A 537 68.23 -18.98 12.22
N SER A 538 69.40 -19.53 11.89
CA SER A 538 69.67 -20.19 10.61
C SER A 538 69.15 -21.63 10.52
N ALA A 539 68.76 -22.22 11.67
CA ALA A 539 68.16 -23.55 11.72
C ALA A 539 66.65 -23.50 11.37
N PRO A 540 66.11 -24.50 10.66
CA PRO A 540 66.76 -25.72 10.19
C PRO A 540 67.65 -25.49 8.94
N PHE A 541 68.68 -26.33 8.81
CA PHE A 541 69.61 -26.35 7.68
C PHE A 541 69.12 -27.32 6.59
N ALA A 542 69.71 -27.27 5.40
CA ALA A 542 69.39 -28.23 4.34
C ALA A 542 69.78 -29.66 4.74
N SER A 543 69.05 -30.68 4.30
CA SER A 543 69.44 -32.08 4.51
C SER A 543 70.72 -32.42 3.72
N PHE A 544 71.44 -33.47 4.13
CA PHE A 544 72.74 -33.81 3.49
C PHE A 544 72.58 -34.20 2.01
N PRO A 545 73.58 -33.89 1.16
CA PRO A 545 73.57 -34.27 -0.25
C PRO A 545 73.36 -35.78 -0.46
N ALA A 546 72.63 -36.14 -1.52
CA ALA A 546 72.33 -37.52 -1.85
C ALA A 546 73.62 -38.33 -2.09
N GLY A 547 73.81 -39.40 -1.32
CA GLY A 547 74.98 -40.28 -1.42
C GLY A 547 76.02 -40.12 -0.30
N VAL A 548 75.84 -39.17 0.62
CA VAL A 548 76.56 -39.12 1.90
C VAL A 548 75.87 -40.04 2.92
N THR A 549 76.64 -40.92 3.56
CA THR A 549 76.13 -41.91 4.54
C THR A 549 76.32 -41.49 6.00
N THR A 550 76.98 -40.37 6.26
CA THR A 550 77.22 -39.81 7.59
C THR A 550 75.92 -39.31 8.24
N ARG A 551 75.70 -39.66 9.51
CA ARG A 551 74.46 -39.32 10.25
C ARG A 551 74.48 -37.95 10.90
N GLU A 552 75.64 -37.49 11.34
CA GLU A 552 75.86 -36.23 12.03
C GLU A 552 77.23 -35.69 11.64
N GLN A 553 77.34 -34.38 11.39
CA GLN A 553 78.60 -33.76 11.00
C GLN A 553 78.89 -32.56 11.92
N PRO A 554 79.99 -32.59 12.69
CA PRO A 554 80.47 -31.41 13.39
C PRO A 554 81.15 -30.46 12.40
N PHE A 555 80.85 -29.17 12.55
CA PHE A 555 81.37 -28.11 11.71
C PHE A 555 81.83 -26.92 12.57
N GLU A 556 83.03 -26.40 12.29
CA GLU A 556 83.60 -25.23 12.97
C GLU A 556 83.39 -23.97 12.13
N LEU A 557 82.81 -22.96 12.76
CA LEU A 557 82.60 -21.63 12.21
C LEU A 557 83.43 -20.63 12.99
N THR A 558 84.32 -19.91 12.31
CA THR A 558 85.03 -18.77 12.88
C THR A 558 84.56 -17.49 12.18
N TYR A 559 84.14 -16.50 12.97
CA TYR A 559 83.77 -15.19 12.48
C TYR A 559 84.52 -14.10 13.23
N GLU A 560 84.96 -13.06 12.52
CA GLU A 560 85.66 -11.93 13.10
C GLU A 560 84.78 -10.67 13.06
N PHE A 561 84.32 -10.24 14.23
CA PHE A 561 83.54 -9.02 14.35
C PHE A 561 84.46 -7.81 14.21
N ARG A 562 84.33 -7.09 13.08
CA ARG A 562 84.99 -5.82 12.78
C ARG A 562 83.95 -4.73 12.52
N LEU A 563 84.27 -3.49 12.89
CA LEU A 563 83.42 -2.30 12.71
C LEU A 563 83.91 -1.42 11.57
#